data_AF-A0A4Q3MMF8-F1
#
_entry.id   AF-A0A4Q3MMF8-F1
#
_cell.length_a   1.000
_cell.length_b   1.000
_cell.length_c   1.000
_cell.angle_alpha   90.00
_cell.angle_beta   90.00
_cell.angle_gamma   90.00
#
_symmetry.space_group_name_H-M   'P 1'
#
loop_
_entity.id
_entity.type
_entity.pdbx_description
1 polymer ?
#
loop_
_entity_poly.entity_id
_entity_poly.type
_entity_poly.pdbx_seq_one_letter_code
_entity_poly.pdbx_strand_id
1 'polypeptide(L)' 'MTKPDPFAILEYPHEIARAERAGEIAWSYVEGGIPVVEQERQRIRMAYVVVSLAIERADEPTDLAHRAIRRFHERQLRR' A
#
# COMPACT_ATOMS: atom_id res chain seq x y z
N MET A 1 -15.03 -15.56 6.27
CA MET A 1 -13.92 -15.37 5.33
C MET A 1 -12.92 -14.43 5.97
N THR A 2 -11.71 -14.90 6.27
CA THR A 2 -10.62 -14.05 6.74
C THR A 2 -10.25 -13.09 5.61
N LYS A 3 -10.24 -11.78 5.86
CA LYS A 3 -9.77 -10.79 4.89
C LYS A 3 -8.31 -11.15 4.57
N PRO A 4 -7.91 -11.26 3.29
CA PRO A 4 -6.53 -11.57 2.95
C PRO A 4 -5.64 -10.47 3.51
N ASP A 5 -4.65 -10.86 4.31
CA ASP A 5 -3.61 -9.99 4.82
C ASP A 5 -2.47 -9.96 3.81
N PRO A 6 -2.30 -8.87 3.02
CA PRO A 6 -1.26 -8.80 2.02
C PRO A 6 0.15 -8.80 2.64
N PHE A 7 0.30 -8.38 3.90
CA PHE A 7 1.60 -8.25 4.56
C PHE A 7 2.14 -9.59 5.07
N ALA A 8 1.30 -10.62 5.16
CA ALA A 8 1.69 -11.97 5.59
C ALA A 8 2.73 -12.65 4.67
N ILE A 9 2.99 -12.09 3.48
CA ILE A 9 4.08 -12.54 2.59
C ILE A 9 5.46 -12.06 3.02
N LEU A 10 5.55 -11.04 3.89
CA LEU A 10 6.80 -10.51 4.40
C LEU A 10 7.28 -11.39 5.56
N GLU A 11 8.53 -11.84 5.50
CA GLU A 11 9.06 -12.83 6.44
C GLU A 11 9.43 -12.22 7.78
N TYR A 12 9.90 -10.97 7.78
CA TYR A 12 10.43 -10.35 8.98
C TYR A 12 9.49 -9.32 9.60
N PRO A 13 9.30 -9.32 10.94
CA PRO A 13 8.42 -8.35 11.61
C PRO A 13 8.75 -6.89 11.35
N HIS A 14 10.03 -6.55 11.17
CA HIS A 14 10.45 -5.19 10.86
C HIS A 14 10.08 -4.76 9.43
N GLU A 15 10.00 -5.70 8.49
CA GLU A 15 9.51 -5.44 7.14
C GLU A 15 8.01 -5.24 7.11
N ILE A 16 7.28 -6.05 7.88
CA ILE A 16 5.83 -5.88 8.09
C ILE A 16 5.55 -4.48 8.64
N ALA A 17 6.17 -4.10 9.76
CA ALA A 17 5.96 -2.78 10.37
C ALA A 17 6.31 -1.61 9.43
N ARG A 18 7.39 -1.77 8.65
CA ARG A 18 7.82 -0.79 7.64
C ARG A 18 6.80 -0.64 6.52
N ALA A 19 6.28 -1.75 6.01
CA ALA A 19 5.28 -1.78 4.95
C ALA A 19 3.91 -1.28 5.45
N GLU A 20 3.49 -1.65 6.66
CA GLU A 20 2.28 -1.13 7.28
C GLU A 20 2.34 0.40 7.42
N ARG A 21 3.43 0.92 7.98
CA ARG A 21 3.63 2.37 8.13
C ARG A 21 3.63 3.10 6.78
N ALA A 22 4.30 2.53 5.77
CA ALA A 22 4.27 3.09 4.42
C ALA A 22 2.85 3.09 3.84
N GLY A 23 2.06 2.04 4.10
CA GLY A 23 0.68 1.93 3.69
C GLY A 23 -0.24 2.97 4.35
N GLU A 24 -0.06 3.24 5.64
CA GLU A 24 -0.79 4.29 6.35
C GLU A 24 -0.48 5.69 5.79
N ILE A 25 0.80 5.99 5.56
CA ILE A 25 1.24 7.26 4.97
C ILE A 25 0.66 7.39 3.55
N ALA A 26 0.79 6.37 2.72
CA ALA A 26 0.28 6.40 1.35
C ALA A 26 -1.25 6.51 1.30
N TRP A 27 -1.96 5.81 2.19
CA TRP A 27 -3.42 5.83 2.23
C TRP A 27 -3.95 7.19 2.68
N SER A 28 -3.42 7.78 3.76
CA SER A 28 -3.85 9.09 4.24
C SER A 28 -3.67 10.20 3.19
N TYR A 29 -2.69 10.05 2.30
CA TYR A 29 -2.49 10.97 1.18
C TYR A 29 -3.59 10.84 0.10
N VAL A 30 -4.05 9.63 -0.22
CA VAL A 30 -4.97 9.40 -1.37
C VAL A 30 -6.44 9.31 -0.98
N GLU A 31 -6.76 8.97 0.27
CA GLU A 31 -8.13 8.59 0.67
C GLU A 31 -9.15 9.73 0.48
N GLY A 32 -8.72 10.98 0.66
CA GLY A 32 -9.57 12.16 0.47
C GLY A 32 -10.05 12.36 -0.96
N GLY A 33 -9.38 11.76 -1.95
CA GLY A 33 -9.78 11.78 -3.35
C GLY A 33 -10.65 10.59 -3.78
N ILE A 34 -10.99 9.68 -2.88
CA ILE A 34 -11.67 8.41 -3.19
C ILE A 34 -13.07 8.41 -2.58
N PRO A 35 -14.14 8.15 -3.37
CA PRO A 35 -15.50 8.02 -2.82
C PRO A 35 -15.57 6.97 -1.72
N VAL A 36 -16.30 7.26 -0.63
CA VAL A 36 -16.40 6.38 0.56
C VAL A 36 -16.77 4.93 0.19
N VAL A 37 -17.68 4.77 -0.78
CA VAL A 37 -18.10 3.44 -1.28
C VAL A 37 -16.97 2.62 -1.93
N GLU A 38 -15.91 3.29 -2.38
CA GLU A 38 -14.75 2.65 -3.00
C GLU A 38 -13.54 2.54 -2.06
N GLN A 39 -13.54 3.26 -0.93
CA GLN A 39 -12.36 3.40 -0.06
C GLN A 39 -11.82 2.04 0.40
N GLU A 40 -12.67 1.13 0.85
CA GLU A 40 -12.23 -0.19 1.31
C GLU A 40 -11.53 -0.99 0.20
N ARG A 41 -12.11 -1.00 -0.99
CA ARG A 41 -11.53 -1.67 -2.17
C ARG A 41 -10.20 -1.04 -2.56
N GLN A 42 -10.11 0.28 -2.52
CA GLN A 42 -8.89 1.00 -2.87
C GLN A 42 -7.80 0.88 -1.79
N ARG A 43 -8.17 0.79 -0.51
CA ARG A 43 -7.26 0.54 0.60
C ARG A 43 -6.61 -0.83 0.49
N ILE A 44 -7.39 -1.87 0.18
CA ILE A 44 -6.87 -3.21 -0.09
C ILE A 44 -5.89 -3.15 -1.27
N ARG A 45 -6.26 -2.46 -2.35
CA ARG A 45 -5.38 -2.28 -3.52
C ARG A 45 -4.08 -1.55 -3.17
N MET A 46 -4.13 -0.53 -2.32
CA MET A 46 -2.94 0.18 -1.84
C MET A 46 -2.03 -0.78 -1.06
N ALA A 47 -2.57 -1.59 -0.16
CA ALA A 47 -1.78 -2.58 0.59
C ALA A 47 -1.03 -3.55 -0.35
N TYR A 48 -1.68 -4.07 -1.40
CA TYR A 48 -1.00 -4.90 -2.41
C TYR A 48 0.10 -4.15 -3.17
N VAL A 49 -0.10 -2.86 -3.48
CA VAL A 49 0.94 -2.03 -4.12
C VAL A 49 2.15 -1.90 -3.19
N VAL A 50 1.91 -1.55 -1.92
CA VAL A 50 2.96 -1.37 -0.91
C VAL A 50 3.76 -2.66 -0.73
N VAL A 51 3.08 -3.80 -0.55
CA VAL A 51 3.72 -5.11 -0.41
C VAL A 51 4.58 -5.45 -1.63
N SER A 52 4.06 -5.23 -2.85
CA SER A 52 4.86 -5.51 -4.06
C SER A 52 6.15 -4.69 -4.10
N LEU A 53 6.10 -3.43 -3.67
CA LEU A 53 7.27 -2.55 -3.64
C LEU A 53 8.22 -2.85 -2.47
N ALA A 54 7.69 -3.31 -1.33
CA ALA A 54 8.47 -3.72 -0.17
C ALA A 54 9.32 -4.97 -0.44
N ILE A 55 8.80 -5.90 -1.24
CA ILE A 55 9.53 -7.09 -1.73
C ILE A 55 10.63 -6.69 -2.71
N GLU A 56 10.36 -5.72 -3.60
CA GLU A 56 11.35 -5.26 -4.59
C GLU A 56 12.57 -4.59 -3.93
N ARG A 57 12.37 -3.85 -2.83
CA ARG A 57 13.44 -3.08 -2.19
C ARG A 57 13.20 -2.78 -0.71
N ALA A 58 14.28 -2.87 0.07
CA ALA A 58 14.36 -2.30 1.41
C ALA A 58 14.55 -0.77 1.34
N ASP A 59 13.44 -0.03 1.33
CA ASP A 59 13.38 1.44 1.44
C ASP A 59 12.88 1.87 2.83
N GLU A 60 13.22 3.09 3.27
CA GLU A 60 12.57 3.76 4.41
C GLU A 60 11.04 3.89 4.16
N PRO A 61 10.21 3.88 5.22
CA PRO A 61 8.75 3.92 5.07
C PRO A 61 8.22 5.06 4.19
N THR A 62 8.84 6.25 4.28
CA THR A 62 8.44 7.44 3.52
C THR A 62 8.72 7.27 2.03
N ASP A 63 9.88 6.74 1.66
CA ASP A 63 10.25 6.51 0.26
C ASP A 63 9.37 5.42 -0.36
N LEU A 64 9.09 4.36 0.41
CA LEU A 64 8.16 3.31 0.03
C LEU A 64 6.75 3.87 -0.19
N ALA A 65 6.28 4.76 0.69
CA ALA A 65 4.98 5.43 0.56
C ALA A 65 4.90 6.29 -0.71
N HIS A 66 5.92 7.10 -1.00
CA HIS A 66 5.96 7.91 -2.23
C HIS A 66 5.89 7.04 -3.50
N ARG A 67 6.63 5.93 -3.53
CA ARG A 67 6.57 4.98 -4.65
C ARG A 67 5.20 4.32 -4.76
N ALA A 68 4.59 3.98 -3.62
CA ALA A 68 3.26 3.37 -3.58
C ALA A 68 2.19 4.31 -4.12
N ILE A 69 2.18 5.58 -3.70
CA ILE A 69 1.28 6.62 -4.22
C ILE A 69 1.40 6.73 -5.74
N ARG A 70 2.64 6.86 -6.25
CA ARG A 70 2.89 6.96 -7.69
C ARG A 70 2.34 5.76 -8.45
N ARG A 71 2.68 4.54 -8.00
CA ARG A 71 2.22 3.28 -8.62
C ARG A 71 0.71 3.10 -8.53
N PHE A 72 0.10 3.55 -7.43
CA PHE A 72 -1.35 3.51 -7.22
C PHE A 72 -2.09 4.37 -8.25
N HIS A 73 -1.61 5.57 -8.55
CA HIS A 73 -2.18 6.42 -9.59
C HIS A 73 -1.89 5.91 -11.01
N GLU A 74 -0.67 5.44 -11.31
CA GLU A 74 -0.33 4.86 -12.63
C GLU A 74 -1.27 3.70 -13.02
N ARG A 75 -1.62 2.84 -12.06
CA ARG A 75 -2.54 1.72 -12.31
C ARG A 75 -4.01 2.15 -12.42
N GLN A 76 -4.40 3.35 -12.00
CA GLN A 76 -5.76 3.87 -12.25
C GLN A 76 -5.90 4.36 -13.69
N LEU A 77 -4.85 4.97 -14.24
CA LEU A 77 -4.85 5.53 -15.60
C LEU A 77 -4.79 4.48 -16.72
N ARG A 78 -4.49 3.21 -16.40
CA ARG A 78 -4.41 2.10 -17.37
C ARG A 78 -5.69 1.26 -17.46
N ARG A 79 -6.80 1.72 -16.86
CA ARG A 79 -8.13 1.12 -16.96
C ARG A 79 -9.03 1.99 -17.82
#